data_AF-A0A1F9IT58-F1
#
_entry.id   AF-A0A1F9IT58-F1
#
_cell.length_a   1.000
_cell.length_b   1.000
_cell.length_c   1.000
_cell.angle_alpha   90.00
_cell.angle_beta   90.00
_cell.angle_gamma   90.00
#
_symmetry.space_group_name_H-M   'P 1'
#
loop_
_entity.id
_entity.type
_entity.pdbx_description
1 polymer ?
#
loop_
_entity_poly.entity_id
_entity_poly.type
_entity_poly.pdbx_seq_one_letter_code
_entity_poly.pdbx_strand_id
1 'polypeptide(L)'
;MMEKAKVERNAFVEKCFTARGLQITIAFLAIIVLLSGVFLQVVSSALREYYGFGVVFVGALLVIGYAAIVALISIFFTHRLIGPFKRIEYEMKMIAGGEISKRIGIRTQDDLHVRNFVTYANRFIDSFEKMSKDYNELNSSVSIKLGEISAELSKEKFNCAALKAELIALQKQIHTARERW
;
A
#
# COMPACT_ATOMS: atom_id res chain seq x y z
N MET A 1 5.24 -26.84 -16.02
CA MET A 1 4.97 -27.18 -14.60
C MET A 1 6.00 -26.58 -13.63
N MET A 2 7.30 -26.51 -13.99
CA MET A 2 8.33 -25.90 -13.14
C MET A 2 8.20 -24.38 -12.93
N GLU A 3 7.55 -23.65 -13.84
CA GLU A 3 7.41 -22.20 -13.77
C GLU A 3 6.37 -21.75 -12.72
N LYS A 4 5.24 -22.45 -12.62
CA LYS A 4 4.22 -22.21 -11.57
C LYS A 4 4.78 -22.43 -10.16
N ALA A 5 5.62 -23.45 -9.98
CA ALA A 5 6.27 -23.75 -8.71
C ALA A 5 7.38 -22.75 -8.30
N LYS A 6 7.84 -21.90 -9.24
CA LYS A 6 8.81 -20.83 -8.95
C LYS A 6 8.09 -19.53 -8.56
N VAL A 7 6.96 -19.24 -9.21
CA VAL A 7 6.10 -18.09 -8.91
C VAL A 7 5.45 -18.21 -7.52
N GLU A 8 4.91 -19.39 -7.17
CA GLU A 8 4.29 -19.59 -5.85
C GLU A 8 5.29 -19.54 -4.70
N ARG A 9 6.53 -19.99 -4.93
CA ARG A 9 7.61 -19.93 -3.92
C ARG A 9 8.03 -18.50 -3.61
N ASN A 10 8.10 -17.65 -4.62
CA ASN A 10 8.44 -16.23 -4.45
C ASN A 10 7.32 -15.47 -3.72
N ALA A 11 6.05 -15.76 -4.04
CA ALA A 11 4.90 -15.16 -3.35
C ALA A 11 4.81 -15.58 -1.87
N PHE A 12 5.18 -16.81 -1.53
CA PHE A 12 5.21 -17.29 -0.14
C PHE A 12 6.36 -16.66 0.66
N VAL A 13 7.53 -16.49 0.04
CA VAL A 13 8.68 -15.82 0.67
C VAL A 13 8.39 -14.33 0.91
N GLU A 14 7.76 -13.62 -0.02
CA GLU A 14 7.38 -12.21 0.15
C GLU A 14 6.35 -12.00 1.28
N LYS A 15 5.33 -12.88 1.39
CA LYS A 15 4.34 -12.81 2.47
C LYS A 15 4.96 -13.09 3.84
N CYS A 16 5.88 -14.05 3.94
CA CYS A 16 6.59 -14.34 5.20
C CYS A 16 7.56 -13.23 5.60
N PHE A 17 8.17 -12.52 4.65
CA PHE A 17 9.11 -11.44 4.94
C PHE A 17 8.42 -10.16 5.43
N THR A 18 7.23 -9.86 4.91
CA THR A 18 6.51 -8.62 5.21
C THR A 18 5.96 -8.60 6.64
N ALA A 19 5.44 -9.74 7.14
CA ALA A 19 4.99 -9.86 8.52
C ALA A 19 6.15 -9.85 9.53
N ARG A 20 7.31 -10.44 9.16
CA ARG A 20 8.51 -10.45 10.01
C ARG A 20 9.12 -9.06 10.18
N GLY A 21 9.11 -8.21 9.16
CA GLY A 21 9.68 -6.85 9.25
C GLY A 21 9.02 -6.01 10.35
N LEU A 22 7.69 -5.95 10.37
CA LEU A 22 6.94 -5.21 11.38
C LEU A 22 7.15 -5.80 12.78
N GLN A 23 7.14 -7.14 12.90
CA GLN A 23 7.41 -7.83 14.16
C GLN A 23 8.84 -7.55 14.68
N ILE A 24 9.83 -7.49 13.78
CA ILE A 24 11.21 -7.15 14.14
C ILE A 24 11.31 -5.69 14.60
N THR A 25 10.62 -4.74 13.96
CA THR A 25 10.60 -3.34 14.41
C THR A 25 9.96 -3.20 15.79
N ILE A 26 8.84 -3.88 16.05
CA ILE A 26 8.17 -3.88 17.36
C ILE A 26 9.07 -4.54 18.42
N ALA A 27 9.67 -5.69 18.09
CA ALA A 27 10.59 -6.39 19.00
C ALA A 27 11.81 -5.53 19.32
N PHE A 28 12.39 -4.87 18.34
CA PHE A 28 13.52 -3.96 18.53
C PHE A 28 13.15 -2.76 19.41
N LEU A 29 11.95 -2.21 19.24
CA LEU A 29 11.45 -1.12 20.08
C LEU A 29 11.28 -1.58 21.53
N ALA A 30 10.70 -2.77 21.74
CA ALA A 30 10.59 -3.37 23.07
C ALA A 30 11.97 -3.57 23.71
N ILE A 31 12.95 -4.06 22.94
CA ILE A 31 14.34 -4.22 23.41
C ILE A 31 14.95 -2.87 23.80
N ILE A 32 14.82 -1.83 22.97
CA ILE A 32 15.34 -0.49 23.29
C ILE A 32 14.71 0.05 24.57
N VAL A 33 13.39 -0.10 24.74
CA VAL A 33 12.69 0.36 25.94
C VAL A 33 13.22 -0.36 27.19
N LEU A 34 13.36 -1.68 27.13
CA LEU A 34 13.94 -2.47 28.23
C LEU A 34 15.39 -2.06 28.53
N LEU A 35 16.20 -1.91 27.49
CA LEU A 35 17.62 -1.56 27.62
C LEU A 35 17.80 -0.14 28.18
N SER A 36 16.92 0.79 27.81
CA SER A 36 16.89 2.14 28.39
C SER A 36 16.55 2.14 29.89
N GLY A 37 15.64 1.25 30.32
CA GLY A 37 15.31 1.08 31.73
C GLY A 37 16.50 0.56 32.54
N VAL A 38 17.17 -0.49 32.03
CA VAL A 38 18.40 -1.04 32.66
C VAL A 38 19.51 0.01 32.72
N PHE A 39 19.73 0.74 31.62
CA PHE A 39 20.73 1.81 31.57
C PHE A 39 20.46 2.89 32.62
N LEU A 40 19.22 3.37 32.70
CA LEU A 40 18.82 4.35 33.70
C LEU A 40 19.02 3.84 35.13
N GLN A 41 18.70 2.57 35.39
CA GLN A 41 18.90 1.96 36.71
C GLN A 41 20.37 1.92 37.12
N VAL A 42 21.28 1.58 36.19
CA VAL A 42 22.73 1.59 36.44
C VAL A 42 23.22 3.02 36.71
N VAL A 43 22.81 3.98 35.89
CA VAL A 43 23.13 5.41 36.08
C VAL A 43 22.63 5.90 37.45
N SER A 44 21.41 5.56 37.82
CA SER A 44 20.83 5.88 39.13
C SER A 44 21.64 5.33 40.29
N SER A 45 22.08 4.07 40.20
CA SER A 45 22.92 3.45 41.24
C SER A 45 24.24 4.21 41.41
N ALA A 46 24.90 4.53 40.29
CA ALA A 46 26.16 5.28 40.29
C ALA A 46 25.99 6.70 40.85
N LEU A 47 24.90 7.42 40.49
CA LEU A 47 24.63 8.75 41.06
C LEU A 47 24.41 8.70 42.57
N ARG A 48 23.72 7.67 43.07
CA ARG A 48 23.49 7.51 44.50
C ARG A 48 24.80 7.24 45.24
N GLU A 49 25.67 6.39 44.70
CA GLU A 49 26.96 6.06 45.30
C GLU A 49 27.94 7.23 45.28
N TYR A 50 28.01 7.97 44.17
CA TYR A 50 29.00 9.04 44.00
C TYR A 50 28.58 10.37 44.64
N TYR A 51 27.29 10.74 44.56
CA TYR A 51 26.80 12.03 45.04
C TYR A 51 26.01 11.93 46.37
N GLY A 52 25.75 10.73 46.88
CA GLY A 52 25.03 10.53 48.15
C GLY A 52 23.57 10.98 48.12
N PHE A 53 22.95 11.12 46.94
CA PHE A 53 21.58 11.59 46.83
C PHE A 53 20.57 10.67 47.53
N GLY A 54 19.54 11.27 48.13
CA GLY A 54 18.45 10.55 48.78
C GLY A 54 17.61 9.70 47.80
N VAL A 55 17.10 8.56 48.28
CA VAL A 55 16.38 7.57 47.46
C VAL A 55 15.17 8.17 46.73
N VAL A 56 14.43 9.06 47.40
CA VAL A 56 13.24 9.73 46.81
C VAL A 56 13.62 10.62 45.64
N PHE A 57 14.72 11.38 45.76
CA PHE A 57 15.18 12.30 44.72
C PHE A 57 15.65 11.54 43.47
N VAL A 58 16.47 10.49 43.67
CA VAL A 58 16.96 9.66 42.56
C VAL A 58 15.81 8.92 41.87
N GLY A 59 14.83 8.43 42.64
CA GLY A 59 13.62 7.79 42.10
C GLY A 59 12.78 8.74 41.23
N ALA A 60 12.59 9.98 41.66
CA ALA A 60 11.90 10.99 40.85
C ALA A 60 12.65 11.30 39.54
N LEU A 61 13.98 11.44 39.61
CA LEU A 61 14.83 11.69 38.45
C LEU A 61 14.78 10.54 37.44
N LEU A 62 14.76 9.29 37.91
CA LEU A 62 14.58 8.10 37.09
C LEU A 62 13.26 8.12 36.30
N VAL A 63 12.14 8.40 36.97
CA VAL A 63 10.82 8.44 36.33
C VAL A 63 10.77 9.53 35.26
N ILE A 64 11.29 10.72 35.57
CA ILE A 64 11.35 11.83 34.61
C ILE A 64 12.26 11.48 33.43
N GLY A 65 13.44 10.92 33.69
CA GLY A 65 14.39 10.50 32.65
C GLY A 65 13.80 9.43 31.73
N TYR A 66 13.14 8.42 32.30
CA TYR A 66 12.47 7.39 31.51
C TYR A 66 11.33 7.96 30.67
N ALA A 67 10.49 8.81 31.25
CA ALA A 67 9.42 9.49 30.51
C ALA A 67 9.97 10.32 29.34
N ALA A 68 11.09 11.01 29.54
CA ALA A 68 11.76 11.78 28.49
C ALA A 68 12.29 10.88 27.35
N ILE A 69 12.92 9.75 27.68
CA ILE A 69 13.38 8.78 26.67
C ILE A 69 12.21 8.23 25.86
N VAL A 70 11.13 7.81 26.53
CA VAL A 70 9.92 7.30 25.86
C VAL A 70 9.32 8.36 24.94
N ALA A 71 9.24 9.62 25.39
CA ALA A 71 8.76 10.73 24.59
C ALA A 71 9.62 10.95 23.33
N LEU A 72 10.95 10.93 23.45
CA LEU A 72 11.87 11.08 22.32
C LEU A 72 11.72 9.96 21.29
N ILE A 73 11.64 8.71 21.75
CA ILE A 73 11.42 7.55 20.87
C ILE A 73 10.08 7.68 20.15
N SER A 74 9.02 8.07 20.86
CA SER A 74 7.69 8.25 20.30
C SER A 74 7.65 9.34 19.22
N ILE A 75 8.31 10.48 19.45
CA ILE A 75 8.43 11.57 18.47
C ILE A 75 9.19 11.09 17.22
N PHE A 76 10.32 10.39 17.41
CA PHE A 76 11.12 9.87 16.31
C PHE A 76 10.31 8.90 15.44
N PHE A 77 9.58 7.98 16.08
CA PHE A 77 8.74 7.01 15.37
C PHE A 77 7.57 7.68 14.65
N THR A 78 6.92 8.64 15.30
CA THR A 78 5.85 9.44 14.71
C THR A 78 6.32 10.17 13.47
N HIS A 79 7.46 10.87 13.54
CA HIS A 79 7.96 11.63 12.41
C HIS A 79 8.38 10.72 11.24
N ARG A 80 8.99 9.56 11.54
CA ARG A 80 9.50 8.63 10.53
C ARG A 80 8.40 7.80 9.84
N LEU A 81 7.33 7.45 10.56
CA LEU A 81 6.25 6.61 10.01
C LEU A 81 4.99 7.40 9.67
N ILE A 82 4.47 8.21 10.61
CA ILE A 82 3.18 8.89 10.42
C ILE A 82 3.27 9.95 9.31
N GLY A 83 4.44 10.59 9.15
CA GLY A 83 4.68 11.57 8.09
C GLY A 83 4.41 11.00 6.68
N PRO A 84 5.13 9.94 6.26
CA PRO A 84 4.88 9.28 4.98
C PRO A 84 3.45 8.77 4.83
N PHE A 85 2.85 8.19 5.88
CA PHE A 85 1.46 7.69 5.80
C PHE A 85 0.44 8.80 5.52
N LYS A 86 0.55 9.96 6.16
CA LYS A 86 -0.34 11.09 5.87
C LYS A 86 -0.24 11.58 4.43
N ARG A 87 0.95 11.54 3.83
CA ARG A 87 1.14 11.89 2.42
C ARG A 87 0.46 10.89 1.50
N ILE A 88 0.70 9.60 1.76
CA ILE A 88 0.08 8.50 1.00
C ILE A 88 -1.45 8.62 1.08
N GLU A 89 -1.99 8.85 2.28
CA GLU A 89 -3.43 9.04 2.50
C GLU A 89 -3.98 10.19 1.64
N TYR A 90 -3.31 11.34 1.65
CA TYR A 90 -3.71 12.49 0.83
C TYR A 90 -3.67 12.17 -0.66
N GLU A 91 -2.61 11.53 -1.15
CA GLU A 91 -2.47 11.18 -2.56
C GLU A 91 -3.50 10.12 -2.98
N MET A 92 -3.77 9.12 -2.14
CA MET A 92 -4.82 8.13 -2.36
C MET A 92 -6.21 8.76 -2.38
N LYS A 93 -6.47 9.77 -1.54
CA LYS A 93 -7.74 10.51 -1.56
C LYS A 93 -7.94 11.26 -2.87
N MET A 94 -6.87 11.82 -3.43
CA MET A 94 -6.90 12.47 -4.75
C MET A 94 -7.18 11.46 -5.88
N ILE A 95 -6.53 10.29 -5.84
CA ILE A 95 -6.77 9.20 -6.79
C ILE A 95 -8.22 8.70 -6.69
N ALA A 96 -8.74 8.53 -5.47
CA ALA A 96 -10.15 8.19 -5.23
C ALA A 96 -11.12 9.27 -5.72
N GLY A 97 -10.68 10.53 -5.77
CA GLY A 97 -11.41 11.66 -6.36
C GLY A 97 -11.44 11.66 -7.89
N GLY A 98 -10.77 10.70 -8.56
CA GLY A 98 -10.77 10.55 -10.02
C GLY A 98 -9.47 10.97 -10.71
N GLU A 99 -8.47 11.48 -9.98
CA GLU A 99 -7.14 11.80 -10.53
C GLU A 99 -6.26 10.54 -10.67
N ILE A 100 -6.66 9.61 -11.53
CA ILE A 100 -5.95 8.32 -11.73
C ILE A 100 -4.58 8.44 -12.39
N SER A 101 -4.26 9.59 -13.01
CA SER A 101 -2.92 9.89 -13.54
C SER A 101 -1.89 10.22 -12.45
N LYS A 102 -2.36 10.50 -11.23
CA LYS A 102 -1.49 10.79 -10.09
C LYS A 102 -0.80 9.51 -9.62
N ARG A 103 0.44 9.67 -9.17
CA ARG A 103 1.23 8.59 -8.55
C ARG A 103 1.58 8.96 -7.13
N ILE A 104 1.68 7.94 -6.30
CA ILE A 104 2.03 8.10 -4.90
C ILE A 104 3.54 8.36 -4.82
N GLY A 105 3.92 9.49 -4.24
CA GLY A 105 5.28 10.00 -4.18
C GLY A 105 5.97 9.64 -2.86
N ILE A 106 7.18 9.09 -2.94
CA ILE A 106 7.95 8.70 -1.75
C ILE A 106 9.36 9.29 -1.75
N ARG A 107 9.90 9.61 -0.57
CA ARG A 107 11.29 10.07 -0.42
C ARG A 107 12.21 8.87 -0.23
N THR A 108 13.46 9.01 -0.67
CA THR A 108 14.50 7.97 -0.53
C THR A 108 14.82 7.65 0.93
N GLN A 109 14.63 8.61 1.84
CA GLN A 109 14.83 8.47 3.29
C GLN A 109 13.66 7.80 4.02
N ASP A 110 12.53 7.60 3.36
CA ASP A 110 11.38 6.94 3.97
C ASP A 110 11.67 5.45 4.17
N ASP A 111 10.96 4.85 5.12
CA ASP A 111 11.16 3.45 5.47
C ASP A 111 10.99 2.52 4.26
N LEU A 112 11.83 1.47 4.18
CA LEU A 112 11.85 0.53 3.06
C LEU A 112 10.48 -0.14 2.85
N HIS A 113 9.74 -0.42 3.92
CA HIS A 113 8.42 -1.03 3.83
C HIS A 113 7.40 -0.09 3.20
N VAL A 114 7.46 1.20 3.58
CA VAL A 114 6.61 2.23 2.99
C VAL A 114 6.95 2.38 1.49
N ARG A 115 8.24 2.35 1.12
CA ARG A 115 8.68 2.40 -0.28
C ARG A 115 8.18 1.22 -1.12
N ASN A 116 8.25 0.02 -0.58
CA ASN A 116 7.72 -1.17 -1.27
C ASN A 116 6.20 -1.08 -1.40
N PHE A 117 5.48 -0.69 -0.34
CA PHE A 117 4.03 -0.50 -0.39
C PHE A 117 3.63 0.50 -1.49
N VAL A 118 4.28 1.67 -1.53
CA VAL A 118 4.02 2.69 -2.58
C VAL A 118 4.29 2.14 -3.97
N THR A 119 5.31 1.31 -4.14
CA THR A 119 5.61 0.67 -5.43
C THR A 119 4.48 -0.28 -5.87
N TYR A 120 3.98 -1.13 -4.97
CA TYR A 120 2.84 -2.01 -5.28
C TYR A 120 1.56 -1.21 -5.52
N ALA A 121 1.31 -0.17 -4.74
CA ALA A 121 0.16 0.70 -4.92
C ALA A 121 0.19 1.41 -6.29
N ASN A 122 1.35 1.93 -6.71
CA ASN A 122 1.51 2.52 -8.04
C ASN A 122 1.29 1.50 -9.17
N ARG A 123 1.78 0.27 -9.04
CA ARG A 123 1.50 -0.81 -10.03
C ARG A 123 0.00 -1.15 -10.11
N PHE A 124 -0.70 -1.12 -8.97
CA PHE A 124 -2.14 -1.30 -8.94
C PHE A 124 -2.85 -0.15 -9.67
N ILE A 125 -2.46 1.10 -9.41
CA ILE A 125 -2.98 2.27 -10.11
C ILE A 125 -2.73 2.18 -11.62
N ASP A 126 -1.53 1.80 -12.05
CA ASP A 126 -1.20 1.61 -13.48
C ASP A 126 -2.10 0.56 -14.14
N SER A 127 -2.34 -0.54 -13.43
CA SER A 127 -3.19 -1.64 -13.91
C SER A 127 -4.65 -1.22 -13.99
N PHE A 128 -5.12 -0.45 -13.01
CA PHE A 128 -6.46 0.12 -12.99
C PHE A 128 -6.67 1.15 -14.10
N GLU A 129 -5.70 2.04 -14.33
CA GLU A 129 -5.74 3.02 -15.43
C GLU A 129 -5.80 2.31 -16.78
N LYS A 130 -4.98 1.29 -16.99
CA LYS A 130 -5.02 0.48 -18.21
C LYS A 130 -6.38 -0.21 -18.40
N MET A 131 -6.92 -0.83 -17.34
CA MET A 131 -8.23 -1.46 -17.39
C MET A 131 -9.34 -0.45 -17.73
N SER A 132 -9.30 0.74 -17.13
CA SER A 132 -10.25 1.81 -17.41
C SER A 132 -10.17 2.27 -18.88
N LYS A 133 -8.96 2.37 -19.43
CA LYS A 133 -8.75 2.70 -20.84
C LYS A 133 -9.29 1.61 -21.77
N ASP A 134 -8.93 0.35 -21.53
CA ASP A 134 -9.40 -0.80 -22.32
C ASP A 134 -10.94 -0.89 -22.27
N TYR A 135 -11.55 -0.60 -21.12
CA TYR A 135 -13.01 -0.53 -20.95
C TYR A 135 -13.64 0.58 -21.78
N ASN A 136 -13.06 1.79 -21.77
CA ASN A 136 -13.57 2.90 -22.57
C ASN A 136 -13.47 2.62 -24.08
N GLU A 137 -12.37 2.01 -24.53
CA GLU A 137 -12.20 1.60 -25.93
C GLU A 137 -13.23 0.53 -26.33
N LEU A 138 -13.44 -0.48 -25.48
CA LEU A 138 -14.48 -1.50 -25.70
C LEU A 138 -15.87 -0.88 -25.75
N ASN A 139 -16.21 -0.01 -24.80
CA ASN A 139 -17.52 0.64 -24.73
C ASN A 139 -17.77 1.51 -25.97
N SER A 140 -16.75 2.24 -26.44
CA SER A 140 -16.82 2.98 -27.70
C SER A 140 -17.06 2.07 -28.91
N SER A 141 -16.31 0.96 -29.02
CA SER A 141 -16.49 -0.01 -30.11
C SER A 141 -17.88 -0.66 -30.09
N VAL A 142 -18.37 -1.02 -28.92
CA VAL A 142 -19.73 -1.57 -28.73
C VAL A 142 -20.79 -0.56 -29.14
N SER A 143 -20.65 0.69 -28.73
CA SER A 143 -21.57 1.78 -29.10
C SER A 143 -21.63 1.99 -30.61
N ILE A 144 -20.47 2.04 -31.28
CA ILE A 144 -20.38 2.18 -32.75
C ILE A 144 -21.09 1.00 -33.44
N LYS A 145 -20.75 -0.24 -33.06
CA LYS A 145 -21.36 -1.45 -33.66
C LYS A 145 -22.86 -1.54 -33.43
N LEU A 146 -23.34 -1.15 -32.25
CA LEU A 146 -24.78 -1.07 -31.98
C LEU A 146 -25.46 0.00 -32.85
N GLY A 147 -24.79 1.13 -33.09
CA GLY A 147 -25.25 2.16 -34.03
C GLY A 147 -25.35 1.64 -35.46
N GLU A 148 -24.34 0.89 -35.92
CA GLU A 148 -24.33 0.25 -37.24
C GLU A 148 -25.47 -0.78 -37.38
N ILE A 149 -25.63 -1.67 -36.38
CA ILE A 149 -26.72 -2.65 -36.33
C ILE A 149 -28.10 -1.97 -36.35
N SER A 150 -28.26 -0.88 -35.59
CA SER A 150 -29.51 -0.09 -35.55
C SER A 150 -29.83 0.56 -36.91
N ALA A 151 -28.80 1.10 -37.58
CA ALA A 151 -28.95 1.65 -38.92
C ALA A 151 -29.30 0.56 -39.96
N GLU A 152 -28.71 -0.64 -39.85
CA GLU A 152 -29.01 -1.78 -40.71
C GLU A 152 -30.45 -2.27 -40.52
N LEU A 153 -30.93 -2.34 -39.27
CA LEU A 153 -32.32 -2.68 -38.92
C LEU A 153 -33.36 -1.70 -39.47
N SER A 154 -32.96 -0.44 -39.70
CA SER A 154 -33.85 0.61 -40.22
C SER A 154 -34.03 0.56 -41.73
N LYS A 155 -33.31 -0.32 -42.44
CA LYS A 155 -33.42 -0.51 -43.91
C LYS A 155 -34.63 -1.39 -44.25
N GLU A 156 -35.30 -1.11 -45.38
CA GLU A 156 -36.46 -1.89 -45.86
C GLU A 156 -36.15 -3.37 -46.15
N LYS A 157 -34.89 -3.71 -46.45
CA LYS A 157 -34.41 -5.09 -46.62
C LYS A 157 -33.13 -5.25 -45.80
N PHE A 158 -33.20 -6.02 -44.72
CA PHE A 158 -32.05 -6.34 -43.89
C PHE A 158 -31.82 -7.85 -43.81
N ASN A 159 -30.55 -8.25 -43.72
CA ASN A 159 -30.17 -9.64 -43.64
C ASN A 159 -30.11 -10.08 -42.18
N CYS A 160 -31.19 -10.70 -41.69
CA CYS A 160 -31.31 -11.19 -40.31
C CYS A 160 -30.19 -12.18 -39.91
N ALA A 161 -29.69 -13.00 -40.86
CA ALA A 161 -28.61 -13.95 -40.57
C ALA A 161 -27.27 -13.24 -40.34
N ALA A 162 -26.96 -12.20 -41.13
CA ALA A 162 -25.76 -11.39 -40.95
C ALA A 162 -25.80 -10.62 -39.62
N LEU A 163 -26.93 -9.99 -39.30
CA LEU A 163 -27.14 -9.25 -38.06
C LEU A 163 -26.96 -10.13 -36.82
N LYS A 164 -27.52 -11.36 -36.86
CA LYS A 164 -27.37 -12.34 -35.78
C LYS A 164 -25.90 -12.75 -35.58
N ALA A 165 -25.15 -12.91 -36.67
CA ALA A 165 -23.73 -13.24 -36.60
C ALA A 165 -22.91 -12.10 -35.96
N GLU A 166 -23.19 -10.85 -36.31
CA GLU A 166 -22.54 -9.67 -35.71
C GLU A 166 -22.85 -9.51 -34.22
N LEU A 167 -24.10 -9.72 -33.81
CA LEU A 167 -24.50 -9.73 -32.39
C LEU A 167 -23.76 -10.81 -31.59
N ILE A 168 -23.65 -12.03 -32.13
CA ILE A 168 -22.89 -13.13 -31.48
C ILE A 168 -21.40 -12.77 -31.39
N ALA A 169 -20.83 -12.18 -32.44
CA ALA A 169 -19.44 -11.74 -32.44
C ALA A 169 -19.19 -10.64 -31.39
N LEU A 170 -20.11 -9.68 -31.28
CA LEU A 170 -20.07 -8.62 -30.27
C LEU A 170 -20.16 -9.18 -28.85
N GLN A 171 -21.10 -10.10 -28.61
CA GLN A 171 -21.25 -10.78 -27.33
C GLN A 171 -19.98 -11.54 -26.94
N LYS A 172 -19.34 -12.21 -27.90
CA LYS A 172 -18.07 -12.91 -27.67
C LYS A 172 -16.93 -11.94 -27.32
N GLN A 173 -16.85 -10.78 -28.00
CA GLN A 173 -15.85 -9.75 -27.68
C GLN A 173 -16.02 -9.21 -26.25
N ILE A 174 -17.25 -8.92 -25.83
CA ILE A 174 -17.56 -8.49 -24.45
C ILE A 174 -17.18 -9.58 -23.45
N HIS A 175 -17.49 -10.84 -23.74
CA HIS A 175 -17.18 -11.97 -22.86
C HIS A 175 -15.67 -12.14 -22.68
N THR A 176 -14.90 -12.16 -23.77
CA THR A 176 -13.43 -12.27 -23.70
C THR A 176 -12.80 -11.09 -22.96
N ALA A 177 -13.31 -9.88 -23.14
CA ALA A 177 -12.82 -8.71 -22.41
C ALA A 177 -13.08 -8.84 -20.89
N ARG A 178 -14.24 -9.36 -20.51
CA ARG A 178 -14.59 -9.61 -19.10
C ARG A 178 -13.72 -10.69 -18.45
N GLU A 179 -13.30 -11.72 -19.18
CA GLU A 179 -12.41 -12.77 -18.64
C GLU A 179 -10.95 -12.31 -18.48
N ARG A 180 -10.58 -11.20 -19.13
CA ARG A 180 -9.21 -10.66 -19.11
C ARG A 180 -8.92 -9.82 -17.87
N TRP A 181 -9.95 -9.35 -17.17
CA TRP A 181 -9.88 -8.52 -15.98
C TRP A 181 -10.33 -9.31 -14.75
#